data_AF-A0A7D9I2T7-F1
#
_entry.id   AF-A0A7D9I2T7-F1
#
_cell.length_a   1.000
_cell.length_b   1.000
_cell.length_c   1.000
_cell.angle_alpha   90.00
_cell.angle_beta   90.00
_cell.angle_gamma   90.00
#
_symmetry.space_group_name_H-M   'P 1'
#
loop_
_entity.id
_entity.type
_entity.pdbx_description
1 polymer ?
#
loop_
_entity_poly.entity_id
_entity_poly.type
_entity_poly.pdbx_seq_one_letter_code
_entity_poly.pdbx_strand_id
1 'polypeptide(L)'
;MNSTPFPYARHIDFDDCFYNIYCFSVFTDVIQVWAQILMSAIIQVRKEDETNVTQDPGGDMFEPDKKGYLKKQGNNVVIDWKKRYVAVKDGMLAYYHNSEDFIVASPINTIQMNIASVRVDPKSPTRFQLVTPHRTYLFQCEDEEELHSWIAALEKAIQMALSDRTVMSQ
;
A
#
# COMPACT_ATOMS: atom_id res chain seq x y z
N MET A 1 -9.10 -12.76 87.55
CA MET A 1 -9.16 -11.29 87.53
C MET A 1 -8.17 -10.82 86.48
N ASN A 2 -8.71 -10.22 85.40
CA ASN A 2 -8.19 -9.24 84.42
C ASN A 2 -6.70 -9.28 84.00
N SER A 3 -6.24 -9.08 82.76
CA SER A 3 -6.75 -8.95 81.38
C SER A 3 -5.48 -8.72 80.50
N THR A 4 -5.46 -9.21 79.26
CA THR A 4 -4.44 -9.06 78.16
C THR A 4 -4.05 -7.59 77.83
N PRO A 5 -3.01 -7.23 77.01
CA PRO A 5 -2.53 -7.95 75.82
C PRO A 5 -1.02 -7.92 75.43
N PHE A 6 -0.71 -8.70 74.37
CA PHE A 6 0.56 -8.93 73.65
C PHE A 6 1.32 -7.66 73.21
N PRO A 7 2.63 -7.78 72.89
CA PRO A 7 2.98 -7.85 71.47
C PRO A 7 4.14 -8.79 71.12
N TYR A 8 3.98 -9.41 69.95
CA TYR A 8 4.96 -10.16 69.16
C TYR A 8 5.84 -9.16 68.39
N ALA A 9 7.17 -9.22 68.52
CA ALA A 9 8.11 -8.64 67.54
C ALA A 9 9.59 -8.98 67.86
N ARG A 10 10.38 -9.06 66.77
CA ARG A 10 11.84 -9.28 66.61
C ARG A 10 12.22 -10.75 66.45
N HIS A 11 12.95 -11.17 65.42
CA HIS A 11 13.79 -10.48 64.44
C HIS A 11 13.74 -11.33 63.17
N ILE A 12 13.42 -10.73 62.01
CA ILE A 12 13.66 -11.37 60.71
C ILE A 12 14.62 -10.45 59.99
N ASP A 13 15.76 -11.02 59.62
CA ASP A 13 16.94 -10.34 59.10
C ASP A 13 16.66 -9.64 57.76
N PHE A 14 17.26 -8.46 57.58
CA PHE A 14 16.91 -7.48 56.56
C PHE A 14 17.83 -7.52 55.32
N ASP A 15 18.48 -8.64 55.02
CA ASP A 15 19.49 -8.73 53.95
C ASP A 15 19.08 -9.53 52.69
N ASP A 16 17.94 -10.23 52.68
CA ASP A 16 17.52 -11.02 51.49
C ASP A 16 16.60 -10.27 50.51
N CYS A 17 16.02 -9.13 50.90
CA CYS A 17 15.10 -8.38 50.02
C CYS A 17 15.82 -7.50 48.99
N PHE A 18 17.07 -7.09 49.24
CA PHE A 18 17.78 -6.20 48.33
C PHE A 18 18.27 -6.93 47.07
N TYR A 19 18.80 -8.15 47.18
CA TYR A 19 19.30 -8.91 46.03
C TYR A 19 18.20 -9.26 45.01
N ASN A 20 16.96 -9.46 45.48
CA ASN A 20 15.83 -9.87 44.64
C ASN A 20 15.19 -8.69 43.87
N ILE A 21 15.22 -7.48 44.43
CA ILE A 21 14.73 -6.27 43.75
C ILE A 21 15.70 -5.84 42.65
N TYR A 22 17.03 -5.93 42.89
CA TYR A 22 18.02 -5.67 41.85
C TYR A 22 17.96 -6.71 40.71
N CYS A 23 17.65 -7.98 41.00
CA CYS A 23 17.47 -8.99 39.94
C CYS A 23 16.21 -8.72 39.10
N PHE A 24 15.13 -8.25 39.72
CA PHE A 24 13.87 -7.95 39.02
C PHE A 24 13.93 -6.67 38.17
N SER A 25 14.65 -5.63 38.61
CA SER A 25 14.80 -4.38 37.83
C SER A 25 15.77 -4.52 36.65
N VAL A 26 16.85 -5.31 36.81
CA VAL A 26 17.80 -5.56 35.71
C VAL A 26 17.17 -6.43 34.61
N PHE A 27 16.19 -7.28 34.95
CA PHE A 27 15.52 -8.13 33.97
C PHE A 27 14.54 -7.35 33.07
N THR A 28 13.88 -6.31 33.60
CA THR A 28 12.98 -5.44 32.82
C THR A 28 13.73 -4.49 31.90
N ASP A 29 14.89 -3.98 32.35
CA ASP A 29 15.71 -3.07 31.56
C ASP A 29 16.30 -3.77 30.33
N VAL A 30 16.77 -5.01 30.49
CA VAL A 30 17.31 -5.80 29.37
C VAL A 30 16.22 -6.09 28.34
N ILE A 31 15.02 -6.51 28.77
CA ILE A 31 13.90 -6.78 27.85
C ILE A 31 13.43 -5.50 27.15
N GLN A 32 13.37 -4.36 27.85
CA GLN A 32 13.02 -3.08 27.22
C GLN A 32 14.07 -2.61 26.21
N VAL A 33 15.35 -2.75 26.55
CA VAL A 33 16.45 -2.43 25.62
C VAL A 33 16.41 -3.36 24.41
N TRP A 34 16.19 -4.65 24.58
CA TRP A 34 16.02 -5.59 23.45
C TRP A 34 14.78 -5.28 22.62
N ALA A 35 13.65 -4.95 23.24
CA ALA A 35 12.44 -4.55 22.51
C ALA A 35 12.68 -3.25 21.73
N GLN A 36 13.39 -2.29 22.30
CA GLN A 36 13.73 -1.03 21.64
C GLN A 36 14.74 -1.23 20.52
N ILE A 37 15.76 -2.08 20.70
CA ILE A 37 16.73 -2.46 19.67
C ILE A 37 16.03 -3.23 18.55
N LEU A 38 15.12 -4.14 18.88
CA LEU A 38 14.35 -4.90 17.90
C LEU A 38 13.39 -3.98 17.13
N MET A 39 12.69 -3.07 17.82
CA MET A 39 11.83 -2.07 17.17
C MET A 39 12.65 -1.11 16.33
N SER A 40 13.82 -0.66 16.79
CA SER A 40 14.73 0.19 16.00
C SER A 40 15.30 -0.56 14.81
N ALA A 41 15.64 -1.85 14.95
CA ALA A 41 16.14 -2.68 13.87
C ALA A 41 15.03 -2.99 12.85
N ILE A 42 13.79 -3.25 13.29
CA ILE A 42 12.64 -3.41 12.38
C ILE A 42 12.33 -2.10 11.66
N ILE A 43 12.44 -0.95 12.34
CA ILE A 43 12.29 0.37 11.72
C ILE A 43 13.47 0.67 10.77
N GLN A 44 14.69 0.25 11.10
CA GLN A 44 15.88 0.42 10.26
C GLN A 44 15.85 -0.48 9.03
N VAL A 45 15.44 -1.75 9.15
CA VAL A 45 15.20 -2.65 8.01
C VAL A 45 14.12 -2.07 7.10
N ARG A 46 13.02 -1.53 7.66
CA ARG A 46 11.99 -0.81 6.87
C ARG A 46 12.53 0.44 6.21
N LYS A 47 13.43 1.17 6.86
CA LYS A 47 14.04 2.39 6.31
C LYS A 47 15.13 2.09 5.29
N GLU A 48 15.88 1.00 5.40
CA GLU A 48 16.90 0.62 4.42
C GLU A 48 16.28 0.21 3.08
N ASP A 49 15.07 -0.39 3.10
CA ASP A 49 14.23 -0.56 1.90
C ASP A 49 13.70 0.77 1.34
N GLU A 50 13.60 1.84 2.15
CA GLU A 50 13.14 3.18 1.73
C GLU A 50 14.28 4.13 1.35
N THR A 51 15.49 3.98 1.90
CA THR A 51 16.60 4.96 1.79
C THR A 51 17.57 4.70 0.65
N ASN A 52 17.47 3.56 -0.04
CA ASN A 52 18.19 3.30 -1.30
C ASN A 52 17.28 3.35 -2.55
N VAL A 53 16.01 3.70 -2.38
CA VAL A 53 15.12 4.00 -3.51
C VAL A 53 15.41 5.43 -3.92
N THR A 54 15.99 5.63 -5.11
CA THR A 54 15.84 6.90 -5.82
C THR A 54 14.35 7.24 -5.76
N GLN A 55 13.96 8.30 -5.04
CA GLN A 55 12.56 8.69 -4.88
C GLN A 55 12.04 9.21 -6.22
N ASP A 56 11.79 8.26 -7.11
CA ASP A 56 11.38 8.50 -8.46
C ASP A 56 9.89 8.88 -8.43
N PRO A 57 9.50 10.04 -9.00
CA PRO A 57 8.13 10.52 -8.95
C PRO A 57 7.15 9.48 -9.53
N GLY A 58 6.26 8.92 -8.70
CA GLY A 58 5.39 7.81 -9.11
C GLY A 58 5.64 6.48 -8.40
N GLY A 59 6.75 6.32 -7.69
CA GLY A 59 7.12 5.04 -7.07
C GLY A 59 7.18 3.93 -8.12
N ASP A 60 6.47 2.83 -7.89
CA ASP A 60 6.36 1.72 -8.85
C ASP A 60 5.89 2.17 -10.24
N MET A 61 5.10 3.24 -10.32
CA MET A 61 4.57 3.80 -11.56
C MET A 61 5.48 4.88 -12.20
N PHE A 62 6.73 5.02 -11.75
CA PHE A 62 7.70 5.92 -12.37
C PHE A 62 7.92 5.60 -13.85
N GLU A 63 8.03 6.62 -14.70
CA GLU A 63 8.16 6.46 -16.17
C GLU A 63 7.14 5.48 -16.78
N PRO A 64 5.83 5.75 -16.64
CA PRO A 64 4.81 4.83 -17.14
C PRO A 64 4.77 4.84 -18.68
N ASP A 65 4.49 3.66 -19.28
CA ASP A 65 4.31 3.47 -20.73
C ASP A 65 3.32 4.48 -21.33
N LYS A 66 2.26 4.79 -20.58
CA LYS A 66 1.30 5.85 -20.92
C LYS A 66 0.76 6.50 -19.66
N LYS A 67 0.62 7.82 -19.69
CA LYS A 67 0.01 8.62 -18.62
C LYS A 67 -0.80 9.77 -19.16
N GLY A 68 -1.83 10.19 -18.43
CA GLY A 68 -2.65 11.31 -18.82
C GLY A 68 -3.93 11.45 -18.00
N TYR A 69 -4.70 12.49 -18.28
CA TYR A 69 -5.97 12.73 -17.60
C TYR A 69 -7.13 12.14 -18.41
N LEU A 70 -7.96 11.33 -17.75
CA LEU A 70 -9.18 10.77 -18.32
C LEU A 70 -10.39 11.13 -17.47
N LYS A 71 -11.56 11.23 -18.09
CA LYS A 71 -12.83 11.30 -17.36
C LYS A 71 -13.26 9.88 -17.03
N LYS A 72 -13.40 9.57 -15.75
CA LYS A 72 -13.82 8.26 -15.26
C LYS A 72 -15.23 8.35 -14.69
N GLN A 73 -16.08 7.38 -15.02
CA GLN A 73 -17.38 7.25 -14.39
C GLN A 73 -17.25 6.93 -12.89
N GLY A 74 -18.01 7.66 -12.06
CA GLY A 74 -18.16 7.44 -10.63
C GLY A 74 -18.94 6.16 -10.31
N ASN A 75 -18.93 5.76 -9.04
CA ASN A 75 -19.60 4.53 -8.56
C ASN A 75 -21.03 4.75 -8.07
N ASN A 76 -21.55 5.96 -8.21
CA ASN A 76 -22.80 6.34 -7.58
C ASN A 76 -23.99 5.99 -8.47
N VAL A 77 -25.18 5.93 -7.86
CA VAL A 77 -26.47 5.71 -8.54
C VAL A 77 -26.70 6.77 -9.62
N VAL A 78 -26.21 8.00 -9.40
CA VAL A 78 -26.15 9.05 -10.42
C VAL A 78 -24.82 8.97 -11.15
N ILE A 79 -24.89 8.92 -12.48
CA ILE A 79 -23.72 8.90 -13.36
C ILE A 79 -23.00 10.25 -13.25
N ASP A 80 -21.88 10.25 -12.52
CA ASP A 80 -20.96 11.38 -12.41
C ASP A 80 -19.66 11.04 -13.13
N TRP A 81 -19.04 12.02 -13.79
CA TRP A 81 -17.79 11.86 -14.53
C TRP A 81 -16.71 12.71 -13.89
N LYS A 82 -15.69 12.05 -13.33
CA LYS A 82 -14.59 12.73 -12.63
C LYS A 82 -13.31 12.65 -13.41
N LYS A 83 -12.60 13.77 -13.53
CA LYS A 83 -11.24 13.80 -14.07
C LYS A 83 -10.31 13.04 -13.11
N ARG A 84 -9.49 12.14 -13.66
CA ARG A 84 -8.53 11.31 -12.93
C ARG A 84 -7.24 11.25 -13.72
N TYR A 85 -6.11 11.31 -13.01
CA TYR A 85 -4.82 11.04 -13.62
C TYR A 85 -4.65 9.51 -13.69
N VAL A 86 -4.30 8.99 -14.85
CA VAL A 86 -4.17 7.56 -15.12
C VAL A 86 -2.76 7.30 -15.61
N ALA A 87 -2.14 6.24 -15.12
CA ALA A 87 -0.83 5.77 -15.53
C ALA A 87 -0.88 4.25 -15.76
N VAL A 88 -0.18 3.78 -16.79
CA VAL A 88 -0.05 2.37 -17.15
C VAL A 88 1.44 2.03 -17.23
N LYS A 89 1.85 0.95 -16.56
CA LYS A 89 3.24 0.48 -16.54
C LYS A 89 3.29 -1.00 -16.16
N ASP A 90 4.19 -1.77 -16.79
CA ASP A 90 4.54 -3.15 -16.40
C ASP A 90 3.32 -4.05 -16.13
N GLY A 91 2.31 -3.97 -16.99
CA GLY A 91 1.10 -4.78 -16.83
C GLY A 91 0.19 -4.36 -15.68
N MET A 92 0.33 -3.13 -15.19
CA MET A 92 -0.52 -2.52 -14.17
C MET A 92 -1.07 -1.18 -14.66
N LEU A 93 -2.31 -0.89 -14.28
CA LEU A 93 -2.92 0.43 -14.40
C LEU A 93 -3.16 1.01 -13.01
N ALA A 94 -2.76 2.25 -12.80
CA ALA A 94 -3.06 3.01 -11.60
C ALA A 94 -3.81 4.30 -11.96
N TYR A 95 -4.72 4.74 -11.11
CA TYR A 95 -5.34 6.05 -11.25
C TYR A 95 -5.42 6.82 -9.93
N TYR A 96 -5.34 8.14 -10.03
CA TYR A 96 -5.10 9.10 -8.94
C TYR A 96 -6.12 10.25 -9.02
N HIS A 97 -6.28 11.06 -7.96
CA HIS A 97 -7.14 12.24 -8.06
C HIS A 97 -6.55 13.27 -9.03
N ASN A 98 -5.23 13.45 -8.95
CA ASN A 98 -4.46 14.41 -9.75
C ASN A 98 -3.01 13.89 -9.95
N SER A 99 -2.16 14.71 -10.58
CA SER A 99 -0.75 14.39 -10.80
C SER A 99 0.12 14.54 -9.54
N GLU A 100 -0.31 15.28 -8.52
CA GLU A 100 0.43 15.41 -7.26
C GLU A 100 0.38 14.10 -6.48
N ASP A 101 -0.81 13.49 -6.40
CA ASP A 101 -1.03 12.14 -5.88
C ASP A 101 -0.17 11.09 -6.62
N PHE A 102 0.03 11.27 -7.92
CA PHE A 102 0.94 10.42 -8.69
C PHE A 102 2.39 10.59 -8.23
N ILE A 103 2.87 11.82 -8.10
CA ILE A 103 4.26 12.09 -7.67
C ILE A 103 4.58 11.42 -6.33
N VAL A 104 3.64 11.46 -5.38
CA VAL A 104 3.78 10.82 -4.06
C VAL A 104 3.35 9.35 -4.01
N ALA A 105 3.14 8.72 -5.17
CA ALA A 105 2.77 7.31 -5.30
C ALA A 105 1.53 6.89 -4.48
N SER A 106 0.49 7.75 -4.45
CA SER A 106 -0.75 7.53 -3.70
C SER A 106 -1.96 7.28 -4.62
N PRO A 107 -2.07 6.08 -5.23
CA PRO A 107 -3.17 5.76 -6.14
C PRO A 107 -4.50 5.61 -5.40
N ILE A 108 -5.59 6.01 -6.06
CA ILE A 108 -6.95 5.66 -5.60
C ILE A 108 -7.15 4.16 -5.74
N ASN A 109 -6.67 3.58 -6.84
CA ASN A 109 -6.73 2.16 -7.10
C ASN A 109 -5.67 1.75 -8.11
N THR A 110 -5.18 0.53 -7.95
CA THR A 110 -4.34 -0.18 -8.91
C THR A 110 -5.09 -1.38 -9.47
N ILE A 111 -4.82 -1.74 -10.72
CA ILE A 111 -5.50 -2.81 -11.46
C ILE A 111 -4.42 -3.61 -12.17
N GLN A 112 -4.34 -4.90 -11.85
CA GLN A 112 -3.49 -5.82 -12.61
C GLN A 112 -4.14 -6.13 -13.96
N MET A 113 -3.37 -5.98 -15.03
CA MET A 113 -3.88 -6.14 -16.40
C MET A 113 -4.00 -7.61 -16.81
N ASN A 114 -3.38 -8.54 -16.08
CA ASN A 114 -3.50 -9.99 -16.29
C ASN A 114 -4.94 -10.54 -16.14
N ILE A 115 -5.81 -9.82 -15.42
CA ILE A 115 -7.21 -10.15 -15.21
C ILE A 115 -8.15 -9.18 -15.92
N ALA A 116 -7.61 -8.20 -16.65
CA ALA A 116 -8.40 -7.14 -17.27
C ALA A 116 -8.54 -7.37 -18.77
N SER A 117 -9.65 -6.90 -19.33
CA SER A 117 -9.85 -6.78 -20.78
C SER A 117 -10.30 -5.37 -21.13
N VAL A 118 -9.77 -4.80 -22.21
CA VAL A 118 -10.17 -3.48 -22.72
C VAL A 118 -11.04 -3.62 -23.96
N ARG A 119 -12.05 -2.75 -24.10
CA ARG A 119 -12.91 -2.65 -25.30
C ARG A 119 -13.47 -1.25 -25.49
N VAL A 120 -13.76 -0.86 -26.73
CA VAL A 120 -14.50 0.37 -27.03
C VAL A 120 -15.93 0.28 -26.48
N ASP A 121 -16.45 1.37 -25.92
CA ASP A 121 -17.85 1.47 -25.50
C ASP A 121 -18.74 1.63 -26.73
N PRO A 122 -19.70 0.73 -27.01
CA PRO A 122 -20.58 0.83 -28.18
C PRO A 122 -21.46 2.09 -28.17
N LYS A 123 -21.57 2.78 -27.03
CA LYS A 123 -22.37 4.00 -26.88
C LYS A 123 -21.64 5.28 -27.28
N SER A 124 -20.31 5.26 -27.43
CA SER A 124 -19.54 6.47 -27.75
C SER A 124 -18.15 6.13 -28.30
N PRO A 125 -17.74 6.75 -29.42
CA PRO A 125 -16.43 6.51 -30.05
C PRO A 125 -15.26 7.09 -29.25
N THR A 126 -15.51 7.88 -28.21
CA THR A 126 -14.48 8.45 -27.32
C THR A 126 -14.47 7.81 -25.93
N ARG A 127 -15.13 6.66 -25.77
CA ARG A 127 -15.21 5.93 -24.51
C ARG A 127 -14.71 4.50 -24.65
N PHE A 128 -14.02 4.03 -23.62
CA PHE A 128 -13.60 2.64 -23.49
C PHE A 128 -13.94 2.08 -22.12
N GLN A 129 -14.08 0.76 -22.08
CA GLN A 129 -14.35 -0.02 -20.88
C GLN A 129 -13.14 -0.88 -20.55
N LEU A 130 -12.66 -0.77 -19.31
CA LEU A 130 -11.73 -1.73 -18.72
C LEU A 130 -12.54 -2.67 -17.83
N VAL A 131 -12.70 -3.91 -18.27
CA VAL A 131 -13.50 -4.93 -17.58
C VAL A 131 -12.56 -5.81 -16.76
N THR A 132 -12.89 -5.97 -15.48
CA THR A 132 -12.25 -6.92 -14.55
C THR A 132 -13.34 -7.86 -14.01
N PRO A 133 -12.99 -9.02 -13.40
CA PRO A 133 -13.98 -9.94 -12.85
C PRO A 133 -14.90 -9.30 -11.80
N HIS A 134 -14.39 -8.28 -11.10
CA HIS A 134 -15.11 -7.64 -10.01
C HIS A 134 -15.84 -6.37 -10.44
N ARG A 135 -15.39 -5.72 -11.53
CA ARG A 135 -15.87 -4.39 -11.89
C ARG A 135 -15.54 -4.01 -13.33
N THR A 136 -16.46 -3.27 -13.94
CA THR A 136 -16.22 -2.55 -15.20
C THR A 136 -15.94 -1.09 -14.92
N TYR A 137 -14.82 -0.58 -15.40
CA TYR A 137 -14.42 0.81 -15.31
C TYR A 137 -14.66 1.48 -16.67
N LEU A 138 -15.45 2.56 -16.68
CA LEU A 138 -15.72 3.33 -17.88
C LEU A 138 -14.90 4.62 -17.88
N PHE A 139 -14.16 4.83 -18.97
CA PHE A 139 -13.34 6.02 -19.20
C PHE A 139 -13.77 6.72 -20.48
N GLN A 140 -13.63 8.05 -20.47
CA GLN A 140 -13.90 8.93 -21.60
C GLN A 140 -12.66 9.79 -21.88
N CYS A 141 -12.23 9.73 -23.13
CA CYS A 141 -11.14 10.50 -23.73
C CYS A 141 -11.66 11.84 -24.29
N GLU A 142 -10.74 12.72 -24.64
CA GLU A 142 -11.05 14.00 -25.29
C GLU A 142 -11.53 13.78 -26.74
N ASP A 143 -10.84 12.91 -27.47
CA ASP A 143 -11.13 12.57 -28.86
C ASP A 143 -10.90 11.07 -29.13
N GLU A 144 -11.15 10.67 -30.38
CA GLU A 144 -11.02 9.27 -30.82
C GLU A 144 -9.55 8.86 -30.99
N GLU A 145 -8.65 9.78 -31.33
CA GLU A 145 -7.22 9.50 -31.46
C GLU A 145 -6.61 9.13 -30.10
N GLU A 146 -6.95 9.91 -29.07
CA GLU A 146 -6.56 9.65 -27.69
C GLU A 146 -7.11 8.30 -27.23
N LEU A 147 -8.36 7.98 -27.57
CA LEU A 147 -8.96 6.67 -27.28
C LEU A 147 -8.17 5.52 -27.89
N HIS A 148 -7.86 5.56 -29.19
CA HIS A 148 -7.09 4.51 -29.85
C HIS A 148 -5.71 4.35 -29.21
N SER A 149 -5.06 5.48 -28.88
CA SER A 149 -3.78 5.48 -28.18
C SER A 149 -3.86 4.85 -26.78
N TRP A 150 -4.94 5.09 -26.03
CA TRP A 150 -5.18 4.44 -24.73
C TRP A 150 -5.46 2.95 -24.86
N ILE A 151 -6.30 2.54 -25.82
CA ILE A 151 -6.59 1.11 -26.06
C ILE A 151 -5.31 0.35 -26.39
N ALA A 152 -4.49 0.86 -27.32
CA ALA A 152 -3.24 0.22 -27.70
C ALA A 152 -2.28 0.03 -26.51
N ALA A 153 -2.16 1.04 -25.63
CA ALA A 153 -1.32 0.95 -24.44
C ALA A 153 -1.86 -0.07 -23.42
N LEU A 154 -3.19 -0.13 -23.24
CA LEU A 154 -3.83 -1.09 -22.34
C LEU A 154 -3.71 -2.52 -22.86
N GLU A 155 -3.89 -2.74 -24.17
CA GLU A 155 -3.70 -4.04 -24.81
C GLU A 155 -2.26 -4.52 -24.67
N LYS A 156 -1.27 -3.65 -24.91
CA LYS A 156 0.15 -3.95 -24.69
C LYS A 156 0.40 -4.35 -23.23
N ALA A 157 -0.15 -3.59 -22.27
CA ALA A 157 0.01 -3.89 -20.86
C ALA A 157 -0.63 -5.24 -20.47
N ILE A 158 -1.80 -5.58 -21.03
CA ILE A 158 -2.42 -6.91 -20.83
C ILE A 158 -1.49 -8.01 -21.36
N GLN A 159 -0.95 -7.85 -22.57
CA GLN A 159 -0.03 -8.83 -23.16
C GLN A 159 1.22 -9.04 -22.29
N MET A 160 1.84 -7.96 -21.81
CA MET A 160 2.99 -8.01 -20.90
C MET A 160 2.65 -8.75 -19.59
N ALA A 161 1.52 -8.41 -18.97
CA ALA A 161 1.08 -9.04 -17.73
C ALA A 161 0.81 -10.55 -17.87
N LEU A 162 0.41 -10.99 -19.07
CA LEU A 162 0.19 -12.40 -19.38
C LEU A 162 1.50 -13.13 -19.74
N SER A 163 2.46 -12.47 -20.40
CA SER A 163 3.75 -13.08 -20.73
C SER A 163 4.59 -13.39 -19.49
N ASP A 164 4.59 -12.51 -18.49
CA ASP A 164 5.37 -12.69 -17.25
C ASP A 164 4.92 -13.92 -16.46
N ARG A 165 3.66 -14.35 -16.62
CA ARG A 165 3.15 -15.57 -15.99
C ARG A 165 3.69 -16.85 -16.62
N THR A 166 4.08 -16.80 -17.89
CA THR A 166 4.47 -18.00 -18.65
C THR A 166 5.89 -18.44 -18.29
N VAL A 167 6.77 -17.48 -17.97
CA VAL A 167 8.20 -17.72 -17.71
C VAL A 167 8.48 -18.41 -16.38
N MET A 168 7.53 -18.38 -15.42
CA MET A 168 7.68 -19.06 -14.12
C MET A 168 7.04 -20.47 -14.08
N SER A 169 6.66 -21.03 -15.23
CA SER A 169 5.97 -22.33 -15.30
C SER A 169 6.75 -23.45 -16.02
N GLN A 170 8.06 -23.29 -16.24
CA GLN A 170 8.93 -24.31 -16.83
C GLN A 170 10.02 -24.78 -15.87
#